data_AF-A0A1S2IAV6-F1
#
_entry.id   AF-A0A1S2IAV6-F1
#
_cell.length_a   1.000
_cell.length_b   1.000
_cell.length_c   1.000
_cell.angle_alpha   90.00
_cell.angle_beta   90.00
_cell.angle_gamma   90.00
#
_symmetry.space_group_name_H-M   'P 1'
#
loop_
_entity.id
_entity.type
_entity.pdbx_description
1 polymer ?
#
loop_
_entity_poly.entity_id
_entity_poly.type
_entity_poly.pdbx_seq_one_letter_code
_entity_poly.pdbx_strand_id
1 'polypeptide(L)' 'MSDQNTLHRQTWVAVGPAGAVGTILRTDDGFAVRLSAKGQDGGVYPTLAVAKSALFAALGPGADYPEFHEH' A
#
# COMPACT_ATOMS: atom_id res chain seq x y z
N MET A 1 19.39 19.97 -8.26
CA MET A 1 18.14 19.20 -8.41
C MET A 1 18.31 17.90 -7.64
N SER A 2 17.87 17.88 -6.38
CA SER A 2 17.59 16.68 -5.58
C SER A 2 16.85 17.18 -4.34
N ASP A 3 15.57 17.51 -4.49
CA ASP A 3 14.70 17.88 -3.38
C ASP A 3 14.50 16.66 -2.47
N GLN A 4 15.43 16.50 -1.54
CA GLN A 4 15.34 15.62 -0.40
C GLN A 4 14.40 16.27 0.63
N ASN A 5 13.13 16.48 0.24
CA ASN A 5 12.09 16.81 1.22
C ASN A 5 11.77 15.50 1.96
N THR A 6 12.58 15.20 2.97
CA THR A 6 12.44 14.09 3.92
C THR A 6 11.22 14.32 4.81
N LEU A 7 10.04 14.33 4.22
CA LEU A 7 8.84 13.97 4.94
C LEU A 7 8.98 12.47 5.24
N HIS A 8 8.91 12.08 6.51
CA HIS A 8 8.88 10.69 6.95
C HIS A 8 7.64 10.01 6.36
N ARG A 9 7.69 9.65 5.07
CA ARG A 9 6.62 8.97 4.37
C ARG A 9 6.65 7.52 4.84
N GLN A 10 5.96 7.29 5.96
CA GLN A 10 5.70 5.95 6.46
C GLN A 10 5.14 5.11 5.32
N THR A 11 5.73 3.93 5.15
CA THR A 11 5.39 3.01 4.10
C THR A 11 5.01 1.68 4.73
N TRP A 12 3.92 1.07 4.28
CA TRP A 12 3.53 -0.27 4.70
C TRP A 12 3.60 -1.21 3.51
N VAL A 13 4.36 -2.28 3.65
CA VAL A 13 4.44 -3.34 2.64
C VAL A 13 3.43 -4.42 2.99
N ALA A 14 2.57 -4.76 2.03
CA ALA A 14 1.64 -5.87 2.13
C ALA A 14 2.34 -7.14 1.62
N VAL A 15 2.53 -8.11 2.51
CA VAL A 15 3.21 -9.38 2.25
C VAL A 15 2.17 -10.49 2.28
N GLY A 16 2.00 -11.16 1.15
CA GLY A 16 1.21 -12.39 1.04
C GLY A 16 2.10 -13.63 1.07
N PRO A 17 1.52 -14.84 0.97
CA PRO A 17 2.26 -16.11 1.05
C PRO A 17 3.32 -16.27 -0.04
N ALA A 18 3.15 -15.63 -1.20
CA ALA A 18 4.12 -15.64 -2.30
C ALA A 18 5.11 -14.47 -2.29
N GLY A 19 5.01 -13.55 -1.31
CA GLY A 19 5.85 -12.35 -1.21
C GLY A 19 5.06 -11.04 -1.23
N ALA A 20 5.73 -9.93 -1.51
CA ALA A 20 5.13 -8.59 -1.48
C ALA A 20 4.06 -8.43 -2.58
N VAL A 21 2.79 -8.31 -2.17
CA VAL A 21 1.64 -8.16 -3.08
C VAL A 21 1.28 -6.70 -3.34
N GLY A 22 1.72 -5.78 -2.48
CA GLY A 22 1.54 -4.35 -2.68
C GLY A 22 2.17 -3.51 -1.59
N THR A 23 1.99 -2.20 -1.69
CA THR A 23 2.58 -1.20 -0.80
C THR A 23 1.58 -0.07 -0.56
N ILE A 24 1.56 0.47 0.64
CA ILE A 24 0.79 1.65 1.02
C ILE A 24 1.77 2.75 1.39
N LEU A 25 1.68 3.89 0.73
CA LEU A 25 2.50 5.06 1.01
C LEU A 25 1.69 6.11 1.77
N ARG A 26 2.23 6.66 2.84
CA ARG A 26 1.69 7.89 3.41
C ARG A 26 2.03 9.09 2.52
N THR A 27 1.02 9.86 2.22
CA THR A 27 1.05 11.10 1.44
C THR A 27 0.39 12.22 2.24
N ASP A 28 0.51 13.46 1.78
CA ASP A 28 -0.15 14.61 2.41
C ASP A 28 -1.69 14.50 2.34
N ASP A 29 -2.19 13.90 1.26
CA ASP A 29 -3.61 13.72 0.95
C ASP A 29 -4.23 12.47 1.61
N GLY A 30 -3.40 11.60 2.19
CA GLY A 30 -3.82 10.34 2.82
C GLY A 30 -2.88 9.17 2.53
N PHE A 31 -3.44 8.00 2.24
CA PHE A 31 -2.73 6.74 2.07
C PHE A 31 -2.90 6.22 0.63
N ALA A 32 -1.83 6.33 -0.15
CA ALA A 32 -1.80 5.86 -1.54
C ALA A 32 -1.51 4.36 -1.58
N VAL A 33 -2.40 3.57 -2.18
CA VAL A 33 -2.21 2.13 -2.36
C VAL A 33 -1.54 1.85 -3.71
N ARG A 34 -0.59 0.92 -3.76
CA ARG A 34 0.03 0.41 -4.99
C ARG A 34 0.07 -1.10 -4.97
N LEU A 35 -0.32 -1.74 -6.07
CA LEU A 35 -0.30 -3.19 -6.20
C LEU A 35 0.88 -3.63 -7.06
N SER A 36 1.70 -4.54 -6.52
CA SER A 36 2.89 -5.05 -7.23
C SER A 36 2.51 -5.95 -8.41
N ALA A 37 1.43 -6.72 -8.27
CA ALA A 37 1.06 -7.76 -9.24
C ALA A 37 0.55 -7.23 -10.59
N LYS A 38 0.18 -5.95 -10.70
CA LYS A 38 -0.49 -5.44 -11.91
C LYS A 38 -0.01 -4.06 -12.38
N GLY A 39 0.97 -3.46 -11.72
CA GLY A 39 1.42 -2.10 -12.05
C GLY A 39 0.30 -1.05 -12.03
N GLN A 40 -0.81 -1.35 -11.36
CA GLN A 40 -1.91 -0.42 -11.19
C GLN A 40 -1.63 0.43 -9.95
N ASP A 41 -1.54 1.74 -10.14
CA ASP A 41 -1.70 2.69 -9.05
C ASP A 41 -3.10 2.49 -8.46
N GLY A 42 -3.16 2.13 -7.19
CA GLY A 42 -4.40 2.09 -6.44
C GLY A 42 -4.85 3.51 -6.07
N GLY A 43 -6.05 3.61 -5.49
CA GLY A 43 -6.58 4.87 -4.99
C GLY A 43 -5.82 5.42 -3.78
N VAL A 44 -6.04 6.71 -3.51
CA VAL A 44 -5.65 7.36 -2.26
C VAL A 44 -6.83 7.30 -1.30
N TYR A 45 -6.58 6.87 -0.07
CA TYR A 45 -7.61 6.68 0.95
C TYR A 45 -7.33 7.55 2.18
N PRO A 46 -8.37 8.05 2.87
CA PRO A 46 -8.19 8.97 3.98
C PRO A 46 -7.53 8.32 5.21
N THR A 47 -7.64 7.00 5.36
CA THR A 47 -7.09 6.27 6.52
C THR A 47 -6.36 5.00 6.12
N LEU A 48 -5.40 4.59 6.94
CA LEU A 48 -4.63 3.35 6.74
C LEU A 48 -5.54 2.12 6.72
N ALA A 49 -6.56 2.07 7.58
CA ALA A 49 -7.49 0.93 7.63
C ALA A 49 -8.24 0.76 6.30
N VAL A 50 -8.74 1.86 5.73
CA VAL A 50 -9.43 1.83 4.43
C VAL A 50 -8.45 1.43 3.32
N ALA A 51 -7.22 1.96 3.35
CA ALA A 51 -6.17 1.58 2.39
C ALA A 51 -5.84 0.07 2.45
N LYS A 52 -5.73 -0.50 3.65
CA LYS A 52 -5.49 -1.94 3.87
C LYS A 52 -6.65 -2.78 3.32
N SER A 53 -7.89 -2.43 3.64
CA SER A 53 -9.07 -3.12 3.13
C SER A 53 -9.19 -3.01 1.61
N ALA A 54 -8.89 -1.85 1.03
CA ALA A 54 -8.91 -1.65 -0.41
C ALA A 54 -7.83 -2.46 -1.13
N LEU A 55 -6.62 -2.52 -0.56
CA LEU A 55 -5.54 -3.37 -1.07
C LEU A 55 -5.99 -4.83 -1.07
N PHE A 56 -6.54 -5.32 0.05
CA PHE A 56 -7.04 -6.69 0.17
C PHE A 56 -8.16 -6.99 -0.83
N ALA A 57 -9.15 -6.10 -0.95
CA ALA A 57 -10.23 -6.25 -1.92
C ALA A 57 -9.72 -6.32 -3.38
N ALA A 58 -8.64 -5.59 -3.68
CA ALA A 58 -8.04 -5.58 -5.01
C ALA A 58 -7.20 -6.83 -5.33
N LEU A 59 -6.80 -7.63 -4.33
CA LEU A 59 -6.17 -8.93 -4.56
C LEU A 59 -7.14 -9.95 -5.18
N GLY A 60 -8.44 -9.73 -5.01
CA GLY A 60 -9.50 -10.56 -5.59
C GLY A 60 -9.92 -11.73 -4.70
N PRO A 61 -10.98 -12.46 -5.11
CA PRO A 61 -11.55 -13.54 -4.32
C PRO A 61 -10.57 -14.71 -4.18
N GLY A 62 -10.43 -15.23 -2.97
CA GLY A 62 -9.52 -16.35 -2.66
C GLY A 62 -8.09 -15.94 -2.30
N ALA A 63 -7.78 -14.63 -2.33
CA ALA A 63 -6.52 -14.14 -1.76
C ALA A 63 -6.57 -14.20 -0.23
N ASP A 64 -5.49 -14.67 0.38
CA ASP A 64 -5.29 -14.56 1.81
C ASP A 64 -5.09 -13.10 2.23
N TYR A 65 -5.48 -12.80 3.47
CA TYR A 65 -5.28 -11.47 4.02
C TYR A 65 -3.78 -11.21 4.20
N PRO A 66 -3.19 -10.19 3.55
CA PRO A 66 -1.76 -9.95 3.62
C PRO A 66 -1.37 -9.36 4.97
N GLU A 67 -0.14 -9.65 5.40
CA GLU A 67 0.46 -8.99 6.55
C GLU A 67 1.04 -7.64 6.14
N PHE A 68 0.79 -6.61 6.95
CA PHE A 68 1.24 -5.25 6.65
C PHE A 68 2.39 -4.87 7.58
N HIS A 69 3.58 -4.74 7.02
CA HIS A 69 4.80 -4.36 7.74
C HIS A 69 5.17 -2.90 7.45
N GLU A 70 5.35 -2.10 8.50
CA GLU A 70 5.88 -0.74 8.37
C GLU A 70 7.39 -0.79 8.07
N HIS A 71 7.83 -0.02 7.07
CA HIS A 71 9.21 0.07 6.60
C HIS A 71 9.68 1.53 6.59
#